data_AF-A0A523AG35-F1
#
_entry.id   AF-A0A523AG35-F1
#
_cell.length_a   1.000
_cell.length_b   1.000
_cell.length_c   1.000
_cell.angle_alpha   90.00
_cell.angle_beta   90.00
_cell.angle_gamma   90.00
#
_symmetry.space_group_name_H-M   'P 1'
#
loop_
_entity.id
_entity.type
_entity.pdbx_description
1 polymer ?
#
loop_
_entity_poly.entity_id
_entity_poly.type
_entity_poly.pdbx_seq_one_letter_code
_entity_poly.pdbx_strand_id
1 'polypeptide(L)'
;NPNADEIHGFKCYPSVRDVPDEIDVAIIAVPSKNAIEVVNECIEKGVKGIIIISGGFAEGWEGGRKIEEKIVQIARAKGVRIIGPNTMGILNPESGFTSFFSMLRKINPGIIGVVSQSGAFANFMLLSLHHIGISKVIAIGNKCDVNEIDSLDFLLRDEKTRVIAMYLEGVTNGRRLFELLKNAKKPVVILKAGRTESGKKSAMSHTASISTKHEIFQAACKQANVLKVRDYEELIDSVKALALNPIPMGERVAVIQPSGAECVMSADAVEEFGLRLADFSEKTMEKLHEYAPEWHSVGNPVDLYPIIEKSGDQIFFNVLKIICEDENVDAIVSGIFIPSLLTLDLDLGWLKKYSKPIFFTLKEDIEILREIRLKIEKFFPVYTTPERAVRALKNALAFTKKSTVVPSI
;
A
#
# COMPACT_ATOMS: atom_id res chain seq x y z
N ASN A 1 -19.21 26.51 -14.67
CA ASN A 1 -19.50 27.43 -13.55
C ASN A 1 -20.38 28.54 -14.10
N PRO A 2 -21.57 28.78 -13.52
CA PRO A 2 -22.54 29.73 -14.08
C PRO A 2 -22.09 31.20 -14.09
N ASN A 3 -21.07 31.55 -13.29
CA ASN A 3 -20.67 32.95 -13.07
C ASN A 3 -19.25 33.27 -13.60
N ALA A 4 -18.60 32.34 -14.29
CA ALA A 4 -17.22 32.51 -14.75
C ALA A 4 -17.10 32.13 -16.22
N ASP A 5 -16.42 32.99 -16.97
CA ASP A 5 -16.09 32.74 -18.39
C ASP A 5 -14.77 31.96 -18.54
N GLU A 6 -13.88 32.01 -17.53
CA GLU A 6 -12.58 31.32 -17.51
C GLU A 6 -12.19 30.88 -16.09
N ILE A 7 -11.53 29.71 -15.96
CA ILE A 7 -10.94 29.21 -14.71
C ILE A 7 -9.56 28.62 -15.03
N HIS A 8 -8.50 29.07 -14.36
CA HIS A 8 -7.12 28.59 -14.55
C HIS A 8 -6.63 28.60 -16.02
N GLY A 9 -7.05 29.58 -16.83
CA GLY A 9 -6.68 29.64 -18.26
C GLY A 9 -7.55 28.78 -19.18
N PHE A 10 -8.56 28.09 -18.65
CA PHE A 10 -9.49 27.27 -19.45
C PHE A 10 -10.85 27.95 -19.57
N LYS A 11 -11.41 27.93 -20.78
CA LYS A 11 -12.78 28.39 -21.04
C LYS A 11 -13.77 27.66 -20.14
N CYS A 12 -14.61 28.42 -19.47
CA CYS A 12 -15.62 27.90 -18.57
C CYS A 12 -17.02 28.01 -19.22
N TYR A 13 -17.81 26.95 -19.04
CA TYR A 13 -19.19 26.87 -19.52
C TYR A 13 -20.16 26.90 -18.34
N PRO A 14 -21.34 27.53 -18.46
CA PRO A 14 -22.30 27.60 -17.37
C PRO A 14 -22.93 26.24 -17.06
N SER A 15 -23.23 25.43 -18.08
CA SER A 15 -23.68 24.03 -17.96
C SER A 15 -22.76 23.06 -18.72
N VAL A 16 -22.78 21.79 -18.32
CA VAL A 16 -22.14 20.69 -19.05
C VAL A 16 -22.74 20.50 -20.45
N ARG A 17 -24.00 20.90 -20.65
CA ARG A 17 -24.70 20.86 -21.94
C ARG A 17 -24.06 21.76 -22.98
N ASP A 18 -23.46 22.86 -22.55
CA ASP A 18 -22.90 23.89 -23.44
C ASP A 18 -21.49 23.56 -23.93
N VAL A 19 -20.86 22.53 -23.36
CA VAL A 19 -19.56 22.05 -23.83
C VAL A 19 -19.75 21.47 -25.23
N PRO A 20 -19.00 21.91 -26.26
CA PRO A 20 -19.21 21.45 -27.63
C PRO A 20 -18.79 19.98 -27.82
N ASP A 21 -17.77 19.55 -27.07
CA ASP A 21 -17.17 18.22 -27.21
C ASP A 21 -17.97 17.13 -26.48
N GLU A 22 -17.64 15.87 -26.79
CA GLU A 22 -18.09 14.72 -26.01
C GLU A 22 -17.35 14.66 -24.67
N ILE A 23 -18.03 14.20 -23.62
CA ILE A 23 -17.48 14.13 -22.27
C ILE A 23 -17.55 12.69 -21.77
N ASP A 24 -16.39 12.09 -21.49
CA ASP A 24 -16.35 10.73 -20.92
C ASP A 24 -16.67 10.73 -19.43
N VAL A 25 -16.11 11.68 -18.67
CA VAL A 25 -16.20 11.73 -17.20
C VAL A 25 -16.54 13.14 -16.73
N ALA A 26 -17.51 13.25 -15.82
CA ALA A 26 -17.83 14.51 -15.13
C ALA A 26 -17.47 14.42 -13.63
N ILE A 27 -16.84 15.47 -13.10
CA ILE A 27 -16.53 15.61 -11.68
C ILE A 27 -17.50 16.64 -11.09
N ILE A 28 -18.34 16.21 -10.16
CA ILE A 28 -19.38 17.03 -9.54
C ILE A 28 -18.94 17.47 -8.14
N ALA A 29 -18.76 18.78 -7.98
CA ALA A 29 -18.37 19.43 -6.72
C ALA A 29 -19.34 20.55 -6.34
N VAL A 30 -20.66 20.32 -6.50
CA VAL A 30 -21.74 21.24 -6.11
C VAL A 30 -22.44 20.75 -4.83
N PRO A 31 -23.15 21.61 -4.07
CA PRO A 31 -23.92 21.16 -2.90
C PRO A 31 -24.87 20.00 -3.22
N SER A 32 -25.05 19.06 -2.29
CA SER A 32 -25.82 17.81 -2.54
C SER A 32 -27.25 18.06 -3.04
N LYS A 33 -27.91 19.13 -2.58
CA LYS A 33 -29.24 19.56 -3.05
C LYS A 33 -29.32 19.89 -4.55
N ASN A 34 -28.20 20.26 -5.17
CA ASN A 34 -28.10 20.58 -6.59
C ASN A 34 -27.62 19.38 -7.43
N ALA A 35 -27.18 18.29 -6.79
CA ALA A 35 -26.52 17.19 -7.49
C ALA A 35 -27.45 16.43 -8.46
N ILE A 36 -28.74 16.28 -8.14
CA ILE A 36 -29.71 15.60 -9.03
C ILE A 36 -29.81 16.31 -10.38
N GLU A 37 -29.90 17.64 -10.37
CA GLU A 37 -30.00 18.44 -11.58
C GLU A 37 -28.75 18.25 -12.44
N VAL A 38 -27.56 18.45 -11.86
CA VAL A 38 -26.28 18.30 -12.57
C VAL A 38 -26.08 16.88 -13.13
N VAL A 39 -26.49 15.84 -12.40
CA VAL A 39 -26.44 14.46 -12.88
C VAL A 39 -27.34 14.26 -14.09
N ASN A 40 -28.56 14.83 -14.10
CA ASN A 40 -29.43 14.76 -15.28
C ASN A 40 -28.80 15.47 -16.48
N GLU A 41 -28.19 16.65 -16.29
CA GLU A 41 -27.49 17.34 -17.38
C GLU A 41 -26.34 16.49 -17.95
N CYS A 42 -25.57 15.83 -17.08
CA CYS A 42 -24.50 14.92 -17.50
C CYS A 42 -25.04 13.74 -18.32
N ILE A 43 -26.16 13.15 -17.86
CA ILE A 43 -26.83 12.05 -18.56
C ILE A 43 -27.32 12.50 -19.94
N GLU A 44 -27.95 13.66 -20.04
CA GLU A 44 -28.43 14.23 -21.31
C GLU A 44 -27.27 14.52 -22.28
N LYS A 45 -26.13 14.98 -21.75
CA LYS A 45 -24.91 15.21 -22.53
C LYS A 45 -24.19 13.92 -22.96
N GLY A 46 -24.62 12.76 -22.45
CA GLY A 46 -24.03 11.46 -22.79
C GLY A 46 -22.76 11.11 -22.00
N VAL A 47 -22.59 11.69 -20.81
CA VAL A 47 -21.45 11.38 -19.92
C VAL A 47 -21.47 9.91 -19.52
N LYS A 48 -20.32 9.22 -19.63
CA LYS A 48 -20.21 7.78 -19.34
C LYS A 48 -20.00 7.49 -17.85
N GLY A 49 -19.25 8.33 -17.15
CA GLY A 49 -18.93 8.17 -15.73
C GLY A 49 -19.03 9.48 -14.94
N ILE A 50 -19.50 9.40 -13.70
CA ILE A 50 -19.63 10.56 -12.82
C ILE A 50 -18.88 10.31 -11.51
N ILE A 51 -18.12 11.31 -11.06
CA ILE A 51 -17.44 11.31 -9.76
C ILE A 51 -18.05 12.42 -8.92
N ILE A 52 -18.75 12.06 -7.84
CA ILE A 52 -19.41 13.05 -6.98
C ILE A 52 -18.54 13.28 -5.74
N ILE A 53 -17.82 14.39 -5.72
CA ILE A 53 -16.90 14.75 -4.63
C ILE A 53 -17.68 15.14 -3.38
N SER A 54 -18.75 15.90 -3.54
CA SER A 54 -19.50 16.50 -2.45
C SER A 54 -20.02 15.49 -1.42
N GLY A 55 -20.02 15.90 -0.15
CA GLY A 55 -20.77 15.24 0.93
C GLY A 55 -22.18 15.81 1.12
N GLY A 56 -22.87 15.30 2.14
CA GLY A 56 -24.25 15.65 2.49
C GLY A 56 -25.30 14.71 1.89
N PHE A 57 -24.95 13.45 1.64
CA PHE A 57 -25.80 12.41 1.07
C PHE A 57 -26.22 11.40 2.16
N ALA A 58 -26.16 10.08 1.92
CA ALA A 58 -26.63 9.06 2.86
C ALA A 58 -25.90 9.06 4.21
N GLU A 59 -24.68 9.58 4.25
CA GLU A 59 -23.86 9.77 5.44
C GLU A 59 -24.28 10.97 6.29
N GLY A 60 -24.90 11.98 5.67
CA GLY A 60 -25.21 13.24 6.34
C GLY A 60 -26.54 13.21 7.09
N TRP A 61 -27.62 12.84 6.40
CA TRP A 61 -28.99 12.96 6.92
C TRP A 61 -30.01 12.19 6.05
N GLU A 62 -31.26 12.05 6.51
CA GLU A 62 -32.27 11.19 5.86
C GLU A 62 -32.65 11.63 4.44
N GLY A 63 -32.88 12.92 4.17
CA GLY A 63 -33.14 13.36 2.80
C GLY A 63 -31.90 13.35 1.91
N GLY A 64 -30.69 13.36 2.48
CA GLY A 64 -29.45 13.12 1.75
C GLY A 64 -29.41 11.70 1.16
N ARG A 65 -29.91 10.70 1.91
CA ARG A 65 -30.12 9.33 1.40
C ARG A 65 -31.09 9.30 0.23
N LYS A 66 -32.22 10.01 0.31
CA LYS A 66 -33.21 10.09 -0.79
C LYS A 66 -32.60 10.70 -2.06
N ILE A 67 -31.74 11.72 -1.90
CA ILE A 67 -31.00 12.32 -3.01
C ILE A 67 -30.04 11.29 -3.63
N GLU A 68 -29.27 10.58 -2.82
CA GLU A 68 -28.33 9.55 -3.28
C GLU A 68 -29.04 8.42 -4.04
N GLU A 69 -30.11 7.87 -3.48
CA GLU A 69 -30.93 6.84 -4.12
C GLU A 69 -31.49 7.31 -5.47
N LYS A 70 -31.97 8.55 -5.53
CA LYS A 70 -32.49 9.13 -6.77
C LYS A 70 -31.41 9.26 -7.84
N ILE A 71 -30.22 9.73 -7.46
CA ILE A 71 -29.06 9.86 -8.37
C ILE A 71 -28.64 8.50 -8.92
N VAL A 72 -28.54 7.48 -8.06
CA VAL A 72 -28.20 6.11 -8.50
C VAL A 72 -29.27 5.56 -9.44
N GLN A 73 -30.56 5.80 -9.14
CA GLN A 73 -31.67 5.36 -9.98
C GLN A 73 -31.59 5.94 -11.40
N ILE A 74 -31.42 7.26 -11.53
CA ILE A 74 -31.39 7.93 -12.85
C ILE A 74 -30.15 7.55 -13.65
N ALA A 75 -28.99 7.44 -13.00
CA ALA A 75 -27.74 7.07 -13.67
C ALA A 75 -27.80 5.62 -14.19
N ARG A 76 -28.24 4.67 -13.37
CA ARG A 76 -28.38 3.26 -13.77
C ARG A 76 -29.36 3.07 -14.92
N ALA A 77 -30.48 3.79 -14.92
CA ALA A 77 -31.48 3.72 -16.00
C ALA A 77 -30.90 4.11 -17.38
N LYS A 78 -29.76 4.80 -17.40
CA LYS A 78 -29.09 5.27 -18.62
C LYS A 78 -27.70 4.67 -18.83
N GLY A 79 -27.31 3.69 -18.00
CA GLY A 79 -26.02 3.02 -18.10
C GLY A 79 -24.82 3.85 -17.62
N VAL A 80 -25.05 4.97 -16.92
CA VAL A 80 -23.99 5.81 -16.36
C VAL A 80 -23.57 5.27 -15.00
N ARG A 81 -22.26 5.20 -14.74
CA ARG A 81 -21.69 4.69 -13.48
C ARG A 81 -21.22 5.83 -12.57
N ILE A 82 -21.33 5.64 -11.26
CA ILE A 82 -20.99 6.68 -10.26
C ILE A 82 -19.94 6.19 -9.27
N ILE A 83 -18.90 7.01 -9.04
CA ILE A 83 -17.97 6.88 -7.91
C ILE A 83 -18.34 7.94 -6.85
N GLY A 84 -18.38 7.51 -5.58
CA GLY A 84 -18.81 8.32 -4.45
C GLY A 84 -20.26 8.04 -4.04
N PRO A 85 -21.05 9.07 -3.66
CA PRO A 85 -20.62 10.44 -3.39
C PRO A 85 -19.69 10.51 -2.17
N ASN A 86 -19.38 11.72 -1.69
CA ASN A 86 -18.52 11.94 -0.53
C ASN A 86 -17.17 11.22 -0.69
N THR A 87 -16.49 11.53 -1.80
CA THR A 87 -15.19 10.93 -2.10
C THR A 87 -14.13 11.99 -2.33
N MET A 88 -12.87 11.62 -2.07
CA MET A 88 -11.75 12.43 -2.53
C MET A 88 -11.51 12.30 -4.03
N GLY A 89 -12.11 11.33 -4.72
CA GLY A 89 -11.97 11.11 -6.16
C GLY A 89 -11.05 9.94 -6.52
N ILE A 90 -10.49 9.98 -7.74
CA ILE A 90 -9.59 8.95 -8.26
C ILE A 90 -8.31 9.57 -8.83
N LEU A 91 -7.25 8.78 -8.85
CA LEU A 91 -5.94 9.18 -9.36
C LEU A 91 -5.35 8.08 -10.25
N ASN A 92 -4.80 8.48 -11.39
CA ASN A 92 -4.02 7.64 -12.28
C ASN A 92 -2.74 8.37 -12.71
N PRO A 93 -1.61 8.18 -11.99
CA PRO A 93 -0.37 8.90 -12.26
C PRO A 93 0.21 8.65 -13.66
N GLU A 94 0.03 7.46 -14.23
CA GLU A 94 0.55 7.12 -15.58
C GLU A 94 -0.08 7.99 -16.66
N SER A 95 -1.39 8.21 -16.60
CA SER A 95 -2.10 9.09 -17.54
C SER A 95 -2.08 10.57 -17.16
N GLY A 96 -1.68 10.89 -15.93
CA GLY A 96 -1.87 12.22 -15.34
C GLY A 96 -3.31 12.55 -14.94
N PHE A 97 -4.31 11.70 -15.22
CA PHE A 97 -5.69 11.94 -14.84
C PHE A 97 -5.88 11.92 -13.32
N THR A 98 -6.50 12.96 -12.79
CA THR A 98 -6.89 13.03 -11.37
C THR A 98 -8.17 13.83 -11.18
N SER A 99 -9.09 13.27 -10.40
CA SER A 99 -10.10 14.03 -9.66
C SER A 99 -9.76 14.12 -8.17
N PHE A 100 -8.63 13.53 -7.78
CA PHE A 100 -8.16 13.43 -6.41
C PHE A 100 -7.52 14.74 -5.94
N PHE A 101 -8.07 15.34 -4.88
CA PHE A 101 -7.55 16.58 -4.31
C PHE A 101 -6.59 16.31 -3.15
N SER A 102 -5.33 15.97 -3.47
CA SER A 102 -4.24 15.84 -2.49
C SER A 102 -3.38 17.10 -2.44
N MET A 103 -2.66 17.31 -1.33
CA MET A 103 -1.55 18.28 -1.28
C MET A 103 -0.35 17.82 -2.14
N LEU A 104 -0.23 16.52 -2.42
CA LEU A 104 0.81 15.99 -3.31
C LEU A 104 0.43 16.29 -4.76
N ARG A 105 1.10 17.28 -5.35
CA ARG A 105 0.86 17.71 -6.75
C ARG A 105 1.47 16.75 -7.78
N LYS A 106 2.50 16.00 -7.40
CA LYS A 106 3.15 15.01 -8.27
C LYS A 106 3.31 13.71 -7.52
N ILE A 107 2.85 12.64 -8.15
CA ILE A 107 2.90 11.28 -7.61
C ILE A 107 3.55 10.44 -8.68
N ASN A 108 4.61 9.72 -8.31
CA ASN A 108 5.32 8.89 -9.28
C ASN A 108 4.44 7.71 -9.68
N PRO A 109 4.35 7.38 -10.98
CA PRO A 109 3.80 6.11 -11.42
C PRO A 109 4.53 4.96 -10.74
N GLY A 110 3.79 3.93 -10.35
CA GLY A 110 4.33 2.72 -9.74
C GLY A 110 3.32 1.60 -9.79
N ILE A 111 3.47 0.63 -8.89
CA ILE A 111 2.77 -0.66 -8.97
C ILE A 111 1.72 -0.86 -7.88
N ILE A 112 1.57 0.09 -6.95
CA ILE A 112 0.66 -0.02 -5.81
C ILE A 112 -0.71 0.52 -6.21
N GLY A 113 -1.73 -0.31 -6.19
CA GLY A 113 -3.13 0.08 -6.35
C GLY A 113 -3.78 0.30 -5.00
N VAL A 114 -4.55 1.38 -4.85
CA VAL A 114 -5.19 1.76 -3.59
C VAL A 114 -6.70 1.84 -3.77
N VAL A 115 -7.44 1.11 -2.94
CA VAL A 115 -8.90 1.27 -2.78
C VAL A 115 -9.18 1.72 -1.36
N SER A 116 -9.95 2.79 -1.18
CA SER A 116 -10.27 3.26 0.16
C SER A 116 -11.69 3.77 0.25
N GLN A 117 -12.42 3.29 1.25
CA GLN A 117 -13.74 3.83 1.58
C GLN A 117 -13.66 5.24 2.17
N SER A 118 -12.57 5.56 2.88
CA SER A 118 -12.30 6.91 3.38
C SER A 118 -11.34 7.64 2.45
N GLY A 119 -11.77 8.78 1.91
CA GLY A 119 -10.92 9.62 1.06
C GLY A 119 -9.66 10.10 1.79
N ALA A 120 -9.83 10.63 3.01
CA ALA A 120 -8.71 11.11 3.83
C ALA A 120 -7.70 9.98 4.12
N PHE A 121 -8.18 8.77 4.38
CA PHE A 121 -7.32 7.61 4.60
C PHE A 121 -6.57 7.20 3.31
N ALA A 122 -7.21 7.34 2.14
CA ALA A 122 -6.55 7.16 0.85
C ALA A 122 -5.39 8.15 0.68
N ASN A 123 -5.61 9.40 1.09
CA ASN A 123 -4.58 10.44 1.05
C ASN A 123 -3.42 10.14 2.02
N PHE A 124 -3.69 9.59 3.21
CA PHE A 124 -2.63 9.16 4.12
C PHE A 124 -1.77 8.05 3.50
N MET A 125 -2.39 7.00 2.96
CA MET A 125 -1.66 5.94 2.27
C MET A 125 -0.81 6.49 1.12
N LEU A 126 -1.36 7.42 0.35
CA LEU A 126 -0.63 8.11 -0.70
C LEU A 126 0.59 8.87 -0.14
N LEU A 127 0.43 9.64 0.94
CA LEU A 127 1.54 10.34 1.59
C LEU A 127 2.64 9.38 2.06
N SER A 128 2.27 8.21 2.58
CA SER A 128 3.25 7.20 3.01
C SER A 128 3.91 6.41 1.88
N LEU A 129 3.29 6.33 0.68
CA LEU A 129 3.74 5.45 -0.41
C LEU A 129 4.19 6.20 -1.67
N HIS A 130 4.05 7.53 -1.72
CA HIS A 130 4.31 8.34 -2.92
C HIS A 130 5.71 8.17 -3.52
N HIS A 131 6.72 7.87 -2.69
CA HIS A 131 8.11 7.70 -3.11
C HIS A 131 8.38 6.34 -3.78
N ILE A 132 7.58 5.32 -3.47
CA ILE A 132 7.64 3.99 -4.11
C ILE A 132 6.88 4.01 -5.43
N GLY A 133 5.78 4.76 -5.47
CA GLY A 133 4.97 4.98 -6.66
C GLY A 133 3.63 4.26 -6.63
N ILE A 134 2.64 4.90 -7.24
CA ILE A 134 1.24 4.49 -7.23
C ILE A 134 0.79 4.18 -8.65
N SER A 135 0.06 3.09 -8.83
CA SER A 135 -0.60 2.75 -10.08
C SER A 135 -1.93 3.50 -10.19
N LYS A 136 -2.82 3.32 -9.21
CA LYS A 136 -4.16 3.94 -9.16
C LYS A 136 -4.57 4.19 -7.71
N VAL A 137 -5.34 5.25 -7.48
CA VAL A 137 -6.12 5.43 -6.25
C VAL A 137 -7.58 5.51 -6.61
N ILE A 138 -8.41 4.74 -5.92
CA ILE A 138 -9.85 4.73 -6.06
C ILE A 138 -10.45 4.96 -4.66
N ALA A 139 -10.72 6.23 -4.33
CA ALA A 139 -11.53 6.54 -3.16
C ALA A 139 -13.00 6.35 -3.52
N ILE A 140 -13.67 5.41 -2.86
CA ILE A 140 -15.04 5.00 -3.21
C ILE A 140 -16.11 5.76 -2.42
N GLY A 141 -15.74 6.44 -1.34
CA GLY A 141 -16.66 7.24 -0.51
C GLY A 141 -17.84 6.41 0.00
N ASN A 142 -19.06 6.94 -0.18
CA ASN A 142 -20.31 6.26 0.16
C ASN A 142 -20.60 5.02 -0.69
N LYS A 143 -19.83 4.77 -1.76
CA LYS A 143 -19.91 3.55 -2.58
C LYS A 143 -21.34 3.22 -3.04
N CYS A 144 -22.08 4.25 -3.47
CA CYS A 144 -23.50 4.15 -3.81
C CYS A 144 -23.76 3.35 -5.10
N ASP A 145 -22.76 3.27 -5.98
CA ASP A 145 -22.78 2.46 -7.19
C ASP A 145 -21.48 1.68 -7.40
N VAL A 146 -20.41 2.33 -7.87
CA VAL A 146 -19.07 1.72 -7.92
C VAL A 146 -18.56 1.57 -6.49
N ASN A 147 -18.17 0.35 -6.14
CA ASN A 147 -17.79 -0.02 -4.78
C ASN A 147 -16.46 -0.81 -4.74
N GLU A 148 -16.12 -1.36 -3.59
CA GLU A 148 -14.87 -2.09 -3.36
C GLU A 148 -14.71 -3.33 -4.24
N ILE A 149 -15.82 -3.97 -4.64
CA ILE A 149 -15.81 -5.16 -5.49
C ILE A 149 -15.44 -4.77 -6.92
N ASP A 150 -16.09 -3.74 -7.47
CA ASP A 150 -15.80 -3.24 -8.82
C ASP A 150 -14.37 -2.69 -8.90
N SER A 151 -13.94 -1.96 -7.85
CA SER A 151 -12.61 -1.37 -7.76
C SER A 151 -11.52 -2.44 -7.66
N LEU A 152 -11.73 -3.47 -6.82
CA LEU A 152 -10.81 -4.59 -6.72
C LEU A 152 -10.74 -5.38 -8.04
N ASP A 153 -11.88 -5.68 -8.65
CA ASP A 153 -11.93 -6.40 -9.93
C ASP A 153 -11.20 -5.65 -11.05
N PHE A 154 -11.33 -4.32 -11.10
CA PHE A 154 -10.55 -3.48 -12.01
C PHE A 154 -9.04 -3.60 -11.75
N LEU A 155 -8.58 -3.42 -10.50
CA LEU A 155 -7.16 -3.48 -10.16
C LEU A 155 -6.54 -4.88 -10.32
N LEU A 156 -7.33 -5.95 -10.14
CA LEU A 156 -6.89 -7.31 -10.40
C LEU A 156 -6.60 -7.55 -11.89
N ARG A 157 -7.30 -6.86 -12.79
CA ARG A 157 -7.11 -6.94 -14.25
C ARG A 157 -6.08 -5.94 -14.79
N ASP A 158 -5.83 -4.83 -14.09
CA ASP A 158 -4.89 -3.79 -14.52
C ASP A 158 -3.42 -4.26 -14.49
N GLU A 159 -2.75 -4.35 -15.63
CA GLU A 159 -1.39 -4.90 -15.72
C GLU A 159 -0.34 -4.10 -14.92
N LYS A 160 -0.57 -2.80 -14.72
CA LYS A 160 0.35 -1.92 -13.98
C LYS A 160 0.26 -2.11 -12.47
N THR A 161 -0.92 -2.46 -11.96
CA THR A 161 -1.10 -2.77 -10.54
C THR A 161 -0.56 -4.16 -10.22
N ARG A 162 0.37 -4.25 -9.27
CA ARG A 162 0.92 -5.53 -8.78
C ARG A 162 0.60 -5.81 -7.33
N VAL A 163 0.44 -4.78 -6.49
CA VAL A 163 0.09 -4.90 -5.07
C VAL A 163 -1.13 -4.03 -4.80
N ILE A 164 -2.13 -4.55 -4.10
CA ILE A 164 -3.37 -3.83 -3.82
C ILE A 164 -3.53 -3.59 -2.32
N ALA A 165 -3.63 -2.32 -1.92
CA ALA A 165 -3.94 -1.91 -0.57
C ALA A 165 -5.42 -1.51 -0.49
N MET A 166 -6.15 -2.02 0.50
CA MET A 166 -7.56 -1.71 0.71
C MET A 166 -7.84 -1.24 2.13
N TYR A 167 -8.54 -0.12 2.26
CA TYR A 167 -9.17 0.30 3.51
C TYR A 167 -10.69 0.18 3.42
N LEU A 168 -11.27 -0.64 4.29
CA LEU A 168 -12.69 -0.97 4.26
C LEU A 168 -13.34 -0.67 5.62
N GLU A 169 -14.49 -0.02 5.60
CA GLU A 169 -15.34 0.19 6.79
C GLU A 169 -16.55 -0.76 6.77
N GLY A 170 -17.09 -1.03 5.58
CA GLY A 170 -18.19 -1.97 5.36
C GLY A 170 -18.09 -2.65 3.99
N VAL A 171 -18.76 -3.79 3.83
CA VAL A 171 -18.74 -4.60 2.60
C VAL A 171 -20.14 -4.66 2.02
N THR A 172 -20.27 -4.38 0.72
CA THR A 172 -21.58 -4.37 0.03
C THR A 172 -22.08 -5.80 -0.19
N ASN A 173 -21.23 -6.66 -0.72
CA ASN A 173 -21.56 -8.07 -1.00
C ASN A 173 -20.39 -8.96 -0.60
N GLY A 174 -20.46 -9.49 0.62
CA GLY A 174 -19.39 -10.31 1.20
C GLY A 174 -19.06 -11.55 0.39
N ARG A 175 -20.06 -12.20 -0.23
CA ARG A 175 -19.81 -13.41 -1.04
C ARG A 175 -19.03 -13.08 -2.30
N ARG A 176 -19.44 -12.05 -3.04
CA ARG A 176 -18.76 -11.64 -4.27
C ARG A 176 -17.35 -11.13 -3.99
N LEU A 177 -17.17 -10.36 -2.92
CA LEU A 177 -15.83 -9.93 -2.47
C LEU A 177 -14.95 -11.14 -2.15
N PHE A 178 -15.47 -12.12 -1.40
CA PHE A 178 -14.73 -13.34 -1.07
C PHE A 178 -14.30 -14.12 -2.31
N GLU A 179 -15.18 -14.29 -3.31
CA GLU A 179 -14.81 -14.97 -4.56
C GLU A 179 -13.70 -14.24 -5.33
N LEU A 180 -13.76 -12.91 -5.42
CA LEU A 180 -12.70 -12.13 -6.05
C LEU A 180 -11.37 -12.30 -5.31
N LEU A 181 -11.39 -12.18 -3.99
CA LEU A 181 -10.22 -12.29 -3.13
C LEU A 181 -9.59 -13.69 -3.17
N LYS A 182 -10.42 -14.74 -3.21
CA LYS A 182 -9.97 -16.12 -3.32
C LYS A 182 -9.26 -16.38 -4.64
N ASN A 183 -9.76 -15.80 -5.74
CA ASN A 183 -9.19 -15.95 -7.08
C ASN A 183 -8.11 -14.90 -7.43
N ALA A 184 -7.83 -13.97 -6.51
CA ALA A 184 -6.82 -12.94 -6.71
C ALA A 184 -5.41 -13.56 -6.82
N LYS A 185 -4.75 -13.29 -7.95
CA LYS A 185 -3.34 -13.67 -8.22
C LYS A 185 -2.35 -12.62 -7.73
N LYS A 186 -2.81 -11.41 -7.47
CA LYS A 186 -2.00 -10.29 -6.96
C LYS A 186 -2.13 -10.23 -5.44
N PRO A 187 -1.07 -9.86 -4.70
CA PRO A 187 -1.18 -9.60 -3.28
C PRO A 187 -2.21 -8.51 -2.96
N VAL A 188 -3.12 -8.82 -2.04
CA VAL A 188 -4.13 -7.89 -1.52
C VAL A 188 -3.95 -7.77 -0.01
N VAL A 189 -3.73 -6.55 0.46
CA VAL A 189 -3.58 -6.20 1.88
C VAL A 189 -4.78 -5.37 2.30
N ILE A 190 -5.52 -5.82 3.30
CA ILE A 190 -6.77 -5.18 3.74
C ILE A 190 -6.66 -4.74 5.19
N LEU A 191 -6.89 -3.45 5.43
CA LEU A 191 -7.21 -2.92 6.74
C LEU A 191 -8.73 -2.74 6.87
N LYS A 192 -9.35 -3.54 7.75
CA LYS A 192 -10.78 -3.47 8.06
C LYS A 192 -11.03 -2.68 9.33
N ALA A 193 -11.62 -1.50 9.21
CA ALA A 193 -12.07 -0.69 10.34
C ALA A 193 -13.33 -1.26 11.01
N GLY A 194 -13.74 -0.69 12.14
CA GLY A 194 -14.96 -1.11 12.85
C GLY A 194 -14.89 -2.51 13.45
N ARG A 195 -13.74 -2.86 14.06
CA ARG A 195 -13.51 -4.19 14.65
C ARG A 195 -14.19 -4.38 16.01
N THR A 196 -14.31 -3.29 16.77
CA THR A 196 -14.97 -3.23 18.09
C THR A 196 -16.33 -2.57 17.96
N GLU A 197 -17.23 -2.76 18.92
CA GLU A 197 -18.56 -2.13 18.90
C GLU A 197 -18.50 -0.60 18.78
N SER A 198 -17.62 0.06 19.55
CA SER A 198 -17.44 1.51 19.43
C SER A 198 -16.91 1.92 18.05
N GLY A 199 -15.98 1.14 17.48
CA GLY A 199 -15.49 1.38 16.12
C GLY A 199 -16.57 1.18 15.06
N LYS A 200 -17.45 0.19 15.23
CA LYS A 200 -18.59 -0.04 14.32
C LYS A 200 -19.55 1.14 14.34
N LYS A 201 -19.91 1.62 15.53
CA LYS A 201 -20.79 2.79 15.70
C LYS A 201 -20.21 4.03 15.02
N SER A 202 -18.90 4.29 15.21
CA SER A 202 -18.21 5.41 14.58
C SER A 202 -18.21 5.33 13.05
N ALA A 203 -17.89 4.16 12.49
CA ALA A 203 -17.94 3.94 11.04
C ALA A 203 -19.37 4.13 10.47
N MET A 204 -20.40 3.63 11.17
CA MET A 204 -21.79 3.79 10.74
C MET A 204 -22.23 5.25 10.69
N SER A 205 -21.81 6.07 11.66
CA SER A 205 -22.13 7.51 11.68
C SER A 205 -21.42 8.32 10.58
N HIS A 206 -20.37 7.78 9.95
CA HIS A 206 -19.55 8.52 9.00
C HIS A 206 -19.71 8.06 7.54
N THR A 207 -20.05 6.80 7.26
CA THR A 207 -20.17 6.29 5.87
C THR A 207 -21.46 5.53 5.58
N ALA A 208 -22.44 5.55 6.49
CA ALA A 208 -23.73 4.87 6.35
C ALA A 208 -23.63 3.39 5.93
N SER A 209 -22.51 2.73 6.24
CA SER A 209 -22.22 1.37 5.78
C SER A 209 -22.59 0.31 6.83
N ILE A 210 -23.17 -0.81 6.39
CA ILE A 210 -23.48 -1.95 7.26
C ILE A 210 -22.17 -2.64 7.64
N SER A 211 -21.86 -2.65 8.95
CA SER A 211 -20.63 -3.26 9.43
C SER A 211 -20.72 -4.79 9.46
N THR A 212 -19.76 -5.45 8.82
CA THR A 212 -19.58 -6.91 8.87
C THR A 212 -18.96 -7.33 10.20
N LYS A 213 -19.43 -8.44 10.80
CA LYS A 213 -18.81 -9.02 12.00
C LYS A 213 -17.32 -9.31 11.75
N HIS A 214 -16.48 -8.92 12.68
CA HIS A 214 -15.02 -8.95 12.52
C HIS A 214 -14.50 -10.36 12.31
N GLU A 215 -15.04 -11.31 13.07
CA GLU A 215 -14.65 -12.72 13.09
C GLU A 215 -14.96 -13.38 11.74
N ILE A 216 -16.13 -13.07 11.16
CA ILE A 216 -16.54 -13.55 9.85
C ILE A 216 -15.60 -13.02 8.77
N PHE A 217 -15.29 -11.72 8.80
CA PHE A 217 -14.38 -11.12 7.83
C PHE A 217 -12.96 -11.69 7.96
N GLN A 218 -12.49 -11.95 9.18
CA GLN A 218 -11.19 -12.57 9.43
C GLN A 218 -11.14 -14.00 8.90
N ALA A 219 -12.16 -14.81 9.16
CA ALA A 219 -12.24 -16.18 8.65
C ALA A 219 -12.24 -16.20 7.12
N ALA A 220 -13.01 -15.30 6.49
CA ALA A 220 -13.04 -15.14 5.04
C ALA A 220 -11.66 -14.76 4.46
N CYS A 221 -10.94 -13.82 5.08
CA CYS A 221 -9.58 -13.45 4.64
C CYS A 221 -8.60 -14.63 4.76
N LYS A 222 -8.66 -15.40 5.86
CA LYS A 222 -7.83 -16.60 6.03
C LYS A 222 -8.12 -17.64 4.94
N GLN A 223 -9.39 -17.93 4.67
CA GLN A 223 -9.79 -18.88 3.63
C GLN A 223 -9.42 -18.41 2.22
N ALA A 224 -9.47 -17.10 1.98
CA ALA A 224 -9.09 -16.50 0.71
C ALA A 224 -7.57 -16.30 0.57
N ASN A 225 -6.77 -16.61 1.60
CA ASN A 225 -5.34 -16.29 1.69
C ASN A 225 -5.06 -14.82 1.31
N VAL A 226 -5.73 -13.91 2.03
CA VAL A 226 -5.60 -12.46 1.93
C VAL A 226 -5.03 -11.94 3.24
N LEU A 227 -4.10 -10.98 3.14
CA LEU A 227 -3.48 -10.40 4.32
C LEU A 227 -4.40 -9.34 4.93
N LYS A 228 -5.06 -9.68 6.03
CA LYS A 228 -5.79 -8.71 6.86
C LYS A 228 -4.87 -8.17 7.95
N VAL A 229 -4.54 -6.89 7.85
CA VAL A 229 -3.68 -6.19 8.83
C VAL A 229 -4.52 -5.51 9.93
N ARG A 230 -3.86 -5.18 11.04
CA ARG A 230 -4.46 -4.64 12.26
C ARG A 230 -4.62 -3.13 12.24
N ASP A 231 -3.64 -2.41 11.72
CA ASP A 231 -3.55 -0.96 11.79
C ASP A 231 -2.86 -0.36 10.57
N TYR A 232 -2.73 0.97 10.58
CA TYR A 232 -2.14 1.74 9.49
C TYR A 232 -0.66 1.41 9.28
N GLU A 233 0.11 1.25 10.36
CA GLU A 233 1.54 0.97 10.27
C GLU A 233 1.76 -0.39 9.60
N GLU A 234 1.04 -1.42 10.05
CA GLU A 234 1.14 -2.75 9.46
C GLU A 234 0.68 -2.76 7.99
N LEU A 235 -0.33 -1.95 7.62
CA LEU A 235 -0.77 -1.79 6.23
C LEU A 235 0.36 -1.25 5.35
N ILE A 236 0.97 -0.14 5.75
CA ILE A 236 2.06 0.49 4.99
C ILE A 236 3.26 -0.44 4.93
N ASP A 237 3.67 -1.02 6.06
CA ASP A 237 4.83 -1.92 6.15
C ASP A 237 4.70 -3.13 5.23
N SER A 238 3.51 -3.73 5.18
CA SER A 238 3.22 -4.90 4.34
C SER A 238 3.15 -4.54 2.86
N VAL A 239 2.55 -3.39 2.52
CA VAL A 239 2.49 -2.92 1.13
C VAL A 239 3.89 -2.61 0.60
N LYS A 240 4.74 -1.95 1.41
CA LYS A 240 6.15 -1.68 1.08
C LYS A 240 6.91 -2.98 0.83
N ALA A 241 6.77 -3.97 1.72
CA ALA A 241 7.39 -5.29 1.57
C ALA A 241 7.05 -5.92 0.22
N LEU A 242 5.77 -5.98 -0.11
CA LEU A 242 5.27 -6.63 -1.32
C LEU A 242 5.61 -5.85 -2.60
N ALA A 243 5.76 -4.53 -2.51
CA ALA A 243 6.08 -3.68 -3.66
C ALA A 243 7.58 -3.68 -3.99
N LEU A 244 8.44 -3.72 -2.97
CA LEU A 244 9.88 -3.53 -3.13
C LEU A 244 10.68 -4.83 -3.11
N ASN A 245 10.12 -5.95 -2.64
CA ASN A 245 10.79 -7.25 -2.59
C ASN A 245 10.12 -8.31 -3.47
N PRO A 246 10.86 -9.34 -3.91
CA PRO A 246 10.25 -10.60 -4.31
C PRO A 246 9.52 -11.26 -3.13
N ILE A 247 8.59 -12.16 -3.45
CA ILE A 247 7.91 -12.93 -2.42
C ILE A 247 8.91 -13.90 -1.78
N PRO A 248 9.05 -13.93 -0.44
CA PRO A 248 9.97 -14.83 0.22
C PRO A 248 9.63 -16.31 -0.06
N MET A 249 10.65 -17.12 -0.25
CA MET A 249 10.52 -18.54 -0.60
C MET A 249 10.42 -19.46 0.62
N GLY A 250 10.75 -18.95 1.81
CA GLY A 250 10.76 -19.72 3.03
C GLY A 250 10.97 -18.85 4.27
N GLU A 251 11.09 -19.54 5.41
CA GLU A 251 11.05 -18.93 6.75
C GLU A 251 12.43 -18.82 7.42
N ARG A 252 13.53 -19.16 6.71
CA ARG A 252 14.90 -19.06 7.23
C ARG A 252 15.46 -17.65 7.01
N VAL A 253 15.66 -16.93 8.11
CA VAL A 253 16.02 -15.51 8.09
C VAL A 253 17.48 -15.33 8.49
N ALA A 254 18.25 -14.64 7.66
CA ALA A 254 19.54 -14.10 8.07
C ALA A 254 19.35 -12.71 8.69
N VAL A 255 19.94 -12.49 9.85
CA VAL A 255 19.91 -11.20 10.53
C VAL A 255 21.32 -10.60 10.51
N ILE A 256 21.42 -9.33 10.10
CA ILE A 256 22.66 -8.53 10.15
C ILE A 256 22.33 -7.26 10.90
N GLN A 257 23.01 -6.94 11.99
CA GLN A 257 22.71 -5.72 12.74
C GLN A 257 23.98 -4.98 13.14
N PRO A 258 23.97 -3.64 13.17
CA PRO A 258 25.13 -2.83 13.55
C PRO A 258 25.40 -2.85 15.06
N SER A 259 24.62 -3.59 15.85
CA SER A 259 24.85 -3.77 17.28
C SER A 259 24.32 -5.12 17.77
N GLY A 260 24.95 -5.66 18.82
CA GLY A 260 24.48 -6.86 19.52
C GLY A 260 23.10 -6.70 20.16
N ALA A 261 22.72 -5.50 20.61
CA ALA A 261 21.37 -5.26 21.15
C ALA A 261 20.29 -5.44 20.08
N GLU A 262 20.52 -4.90 18.87
CA GLU A 262 19.60 -5.11 17.75
C GLU A 262 19.63 -6.55 17.23
N CYS A 263 20.74 -7.27 17.37
CA CYS A 263 20.79 -8.72 17.13
C CYS A 263 19.78 -9.46 18.02
N VAL A 264 19.79 -9.20 19.33
CA VAL A 264 18.85 -9.81 20.29
C VAL A 264 17.41 -9.47 19.91
N MET A 265 17.08 -8.19 19.72
CA MET A 265 15.72 -7.76 19.34
C MET A 265 15.24 -8.38 18.02
N SER A 266 16.15 -8.54 17.05
CA SER A 266 15.84 -9.18 15.77
C SER A 266 15.60 -10.68 15.92
N ALA A 267 16.40 -11.38 16.73
CA ALA A 267 16.24 -12.79 17.01
C ALA A 267 14.90 -13.07 17.72
N ASP A 268 14.58 -12.31 18.76
CA ASP A 268 13.31 -12.39 19.47
C ASP A 268 12.15 -12.19 18.50
N ALA A 269 12.20 -11.15 17.67
CA ALA A 269 11.15 -10.90 16.68
C ALA A 269 11.00 -12.04 15.66
N VAL A 270 12.11 -12.62 15.18
CA VAL A 270 12.08 -13.75 14.24
C VAL A 270 11.32 -14.93 14.85
N GLU A 271 11.60 -15.28 16.10
CA GLU A 271 10.90 -16.38 16.78
C GLU A 271 9.45 -16.05 17.11
N GLU A 272 9.17 -14.84 17.64
CA GLU A 272 7.81 -14.42 18.02
C GLU A 272 6.84 -14.39 16.83
N PHE A 273 7.32 -14.05 15.63
CA PHE A 273 6.53 -14.09 14.41
C PHE A 273 6.50 -15.48 13.75
N GLY A 274 7.07 -16.50 14.40
CA GLY A 274 7.10 -17.88 13.94
C GLY A 274 7.86 -18.03 12.63
N LEU A 275 9.02 -17.37 12.54
CA LEU A 275 10.08 -17.61 11.57
C LEU A 275 11.25 -18.29 12.31
N ARG A 276 12.35 -18.58 11.60
CA ARG A 276 13.55 -19.17 12.21
C ARG A 276 14.80 -18.48 11.69
N LEU A 277 15.80 -18.36 12.54
CA LEU A 277 17.14 -17.96 12.11
C LEU A 277 17.70 -19.03 11.17
N ALA A 278 18.32 -18.60 10.07
CA ALA A 278 18.99 -19.48 9.14
C ALA A 278 20.31 -20.01 9.74
N ASP A 279 20.55 -21.31 9.59
CA ASP A 279 21.87 -21.91 9.83
C ASP A 279 22.76 -21.67 8.59
N PHE A 280 23.76 -20.81 8.73
CA PHE A 280 24.67 -20.51 7.62
C PHE A 280 25.47 -21.73 7.19
N SER A 281 25.77 -21.82 5.90
CA SER A 281 26.66 -22.84 5.36
C SER A 281 28.08 -22.68 5.92
N GLU A 282 28.84 -23.77 5.97
CA GLU A 282 30.25 -23.76 6.40
C GLU A 282 31.07 -22.73 5.62
N LYS A 283 30.87 -22.67 4.30
CA LYS A 283 31.51 -21.68 3.41
C LYS A 283 31.20 -20.23 3.79
N THR A 284 29.98 -19.95 4.23
CA THR A 284 29.60 -18.60 4.70
C THR A 284 30.25 -18.30 6.05
N MET A 285 30.22 -19.26 6.98
CA MET A 285 30.85 -19.11 8.29
C MET A 285 32.36 -18.85 8.15
N GLU A 286 33.06 -19.62 7.31
CA GLU A 286 34.49 -19.44 7.01
C GLU A 286 34.80 -18.01 6.54
N LYS A 287 34.08 -17.53 5.52
CA LYS A 287 34.27 -16.17 4.99
C LYS A 287 33.99 -15.09 6.03
N LEU A 288 32.96 -15.27 6.86
CA LEU A 288 32.64 -14.28 7.90
C LEU A 288 33.72 -14.25 8.99
N HIS A 289 34.27 -15.40 9.36
CA HIS A 289 35.36 -15.49 10.35
C HIS A 289 36.64 -14.79 9.88
N GLU A 290 36.96 -14.77 8.58
CA GLU A 290 38.12 -14.02 8.06
C GLU A 290 38.05 -12.53 8.42
N TYR A 291 36.85 -11.94 8.41
CA TYR A 291 36.64 -10.52 8.68
C TYR A 291 36.38 -10.19 10.15
N ALA A 292 36.06 -11.19 10.98
CA ALA A 292 35.80 -11.00 12.39
C ALA A 292 37.09 -11.05 13.24
N PRO A 293 37.19 -10.30 14.33
CA PRO A 293 38.29 -10.45 15.28
C PRO A 293 38.19 -11.80 16.01
N GLU A 294 39.32 -12.33 16.48
CA GLU A 294 39.42 -13.68 17.08
C GLU A 294 38.48 -13.91 18.27
N TRP A 295 38.13 -12.85 18.99
CA TRP A 295 37.25 -12.89 20.16
C TRP A 295 35.75 -12.84 19.81
N HIS A 296 35.40 -12.53 18.55
CA HIS A 296 34.02 -12.40 18.13
C HIS A 296 33.51 -13.70 17.50
N SER A 297 32.58 -14.36 18.19
CA SER A 297 31.88 -15.53 17.66
C SER A 297 30.84 -15.09 16.64
N VAL A 298 31.12 -15.28 15.35
CA VAL A 298 30.16 -15.00 14.28
C VAL A 298 29.13 -16.12 14.20
N GLY A 299 27.87 -15.76 13.99
CA GLY A 299 26.75 -16.67 13.79
C GLY A 299 25.58 -15.93 13.18
N ASN A 300 24.35 -16.43 13.39
CA ASN A 300 23.14 -15.71 13.05
C ASN A 300 22.35 -15.44 14.34
N PRO A 301 22.12 -14.17 14.73
CA PRO A 301 22.43 -12.93 14.02
C PRO A 301 23.92 -12.60 13.85
N VAL A 302 24.26 -11.88 12.78
CA VAL A 302 25.59 -11.26 12.59
C VAL A 302 25.63 -9.90 13.28
N ASP A 303 26.38 -9.81 14.37
CA ASP A 303 26.76 -8.51 14.97
C ASP A 303 27.88 -7.90 14.14
N LEU A 304 27.54 -6.86 13.40
CA LEU A 304 28.42 -6.25 12.42
C LEU A 304 29.47 -5.35 13.06
N TYR A 305 29.26 -4.85 14.28
CA TYR A 305 30.13 -3.85 14.89
C TYR A 305 31.57 -4.35 15.09
N PRO A 306 31.83 -5.53 15.69
CA PRO A 306 33.19 -6.06 15.83
C PRO A 306 33.87 -6.34 14.49
N ILE A 307 33.09 -6.71 13.46
CA ILE A 307 33.58 -6.97 12.11
C ILE A 307 34.03 -5.66 11.45
N ILE A 308 33.25 -4.59 11.60
CA ILE A 308 33.60 -3.24 11.13
C ILE A 308 34.84 -2.71 11.85
N GLU A 309 34.95 -2.88 13.17
CA GLU A 309 36.10 -2.42 13.95
C GLU A 309 37.42 -3.00 13.42
N LYS A 310 37.42 -4.29 13.04
CA LYS A 310 38.59 -4.96 12.45
C LYS A 310 38.80 -4.60 10.97
N SER A 311 37.73 -4.60 10.18
CA SER A 311 37.82 -4.67 8.71
C SER A 311 37.40 -3.39 7.98
N GLY A 312 36.95 -2.36 8.71
CA GLY A 312 36.49 -1.08 8.20
C GLY A 312 35.07 -1.07 7.64
N ASP A 313 34.52 0.12 7.42
CA ASP A 313 33.11 0.39 7.06
C ASP A 313 32.62 -0.32 5.78
N GLN A 314 33.52 -0.58 4.83
CA GLN A 314 33.16 -1.23 3.57
C GLN A 314 32.71 -2.68 3.75
N ILE A 315 33.05 -3.29 4.88
CA ILE A 315 32.75 -4.70 5.12
C ILE A 315 31.25 -4.99 5.19
N PHE A 316 30.41 -3.98 5.47
CA PHE A 316 28.96 -4.09 5.42
C PHE A 316 28.46 -4.67 4.08
N PHE A 317 28.96 -4.15 2.95
CA PHE A 317 28.54 -4.64 1.63
C PHE A 317 29.04 -6.06 1.34
N ASN A 318 30.23 -6.40 1.83
CA ASN A 318 30.79 -7.75 1.69
C ASN A 318 29.98 -8.77 2.50
N VAL A 319 29.63 -8.45 3.75
CA VAL A 319 28.78 -9.30 4.60
C VAL A 319 27.41 -9.51 3.96
N LEU A 320 26.77 -8.44 3.47
CA LEU A 320 25.51 -8.55 2.72
C LEU A 320 25.65 -9.47 1.50
N LYS A 321 26.73 -9.31 0.71
CA LYS A 321 27.00 -10.15 -0.45
C LYS A 321 27.14 -11.63 -0.06
N ILE A 322 27.93 -11.94 0.97
CA ILE A 322 28.16 -13.31 1.44
C ILE A 322 26.83 -13.96 1.84
N ILE A 323 26.01 -13.27 2.63
CA ILE A 323 24.72 -13.80 3.10
C ILE A 323 23.71 -13.92 1.94
N CYS A 324 23.73 -13.00 0.98
CA CYS A 324 22.93 -13.12 -0.24
C CYS A 324 23.29 -14.37 -1.07
N GLU A 325 24.53 -14.84 -1.00
CA GLU A 325 25.00 -16.04 -1.71
C GLU A 325 24.70 -17.37 -0.96
N ASP A 326 24.28 -17.32 0.31
CA ASP A 326 24.09 -18.53 1.14
C ASP A 326 22.77 -19.28 0.86
N GLU A 327 22.80 -20.50 0.34
CA GLU A 327 21.60 -21.27 -0.03
C GLU A 327 20.67 -21.63 1.15
N ASN A 328 21.15 -21.51 2.38
CA ASN A 328 20.35 -21.75 3.58
C ASN A 328 19.50 -20.54 4.01
N VAL A 329 19.65 -19.40 3.34
CA VAL A 329 18.95 -18.15 3.65
C VAL A 329 17.80 -17.90 2.69
N ASP A 330 16.58 -17.76 3.20
CA ASP A 330 15.39 -17.47 2.41
C ASP A 330 15.05 -15.97 2.35
N ALA A 331 15.43 -15.20 3.40
CA ALA A 331 15.21 -13.77 3.51
C ALA A 331 16.27 -13.12 4.43
N ILE A 332 16.49 -11.81 4.27
CA ILE A 332 17.49 -11.06 5.05
C ILE A 332 16.81 -9.90 5.76
N VAL A 333 17.07 -9.74 7.06
CA VAL A 333 16.75 -8.52 7.83
C VAL A 333 18.07 -7.86 8.21
N SER A 334 18.30 -6.63 7.74
CA SER A 334 19.58 -5.96 7.91
C SER A 334 19.42 -4.55 8.49
N GLY A 335 20.01 -4.29 9.64
CA GLY A 335 20.29 -2.93 10.08
C GLY A 335 21.30 -2.27 9.16
N ILE A 336 21.07 -1.00 8.86
CA ILE A 336 21.96 -0.23 8.02
C ILE A 336 23.00 0.45 8.89
N PHE A 337 24.29 0.25 8.57
CA PHE A 337 25.37 0.94 9.26
C PHE A 337 25.54 2.36 8.70
N ILE A 338 25.15 3.37 9.50
CA ILE A 338 25.07 4.78 9.09
C ILE A 338 26.41 5.38 8.64
N PRO A 339 27.58 5.09 9.26
CA PRO A 339 28.85 5.63 8.77
C PRO A 339 29.19 5.21 7.34
N SER A 340 28.92 3.96 6.96
CA SER A 340 29.02 3.52 5.55
C SER A 340 28.07 4.31 4.65
N LEU A 341 26.95 4.81 5.18
CA LEU A 341 25.98 5.59 4.41
C LEU A 341 26.41 7.01 4.08
N LEU A 342 27.10 7.65 5.00
CA LEU A 342 27.47 9.06 4.89
C LEU A 342 28.76 9.27 4.09
N THR A 343 29.58 8.23 3.98
CA THR A 343 30.91 8.31 3.36
C THR A 343 30.96 7.74 1.94
N LEU A 344 29.91 7.03 1.50
CA LEU A 344 29.89 6.29 0.23
C LEU A 344 28.67 6.66 -0.61
N ASP A 345 28.86 6.80 -1.92
CA ASP A 345 27.76 7.06 -2.85
C ASP A 345 26.90 5.80 -2.99
N LEU A 346 25.73 5.81 -2.37
CA LEU A 346 24.98 4.59 -2.10
C LEU A 346 23.98 4.23 -3.18
N ASP A 347 24.35 3.20 -3.93
CA ASP A 347 23.44 2.41 -4.75
C ASP A 347 23.37 0.99 -4.19
N LEU A 348 22.27 0.63 -3.52
CA LEU A 348 21.99 -0.75 -3.12
C LEU A 348 21.35 -1.57 -4.26
N GLY A 349 21.08 -0.97 -5.42
CA GLY A 349 20.44 -1.61 -6.56
C GLY A 349 21.15 -2.87 -7.04
N TRP A 350 22.47 -3.00 -6.83
CA TRP A 350 23.22 -4.22 -7.17
C TRP A 350 22.72 -5.47 -6.42
N LEU A 351 22.09 -5.32 -5.25
CA LEU A 351 21.48 -6.42 -4.50
C LEU A 351 20.29 -7.04 -5.24
N LYS A 352 19.67 -6.32 -6.20
CA LYS A 352 18.54 -6.82 -7.00
C LYS A 352 18.91 -8.01 -7.88
N LYS A 353 20.20 -8.24 -8.14
CA LYS A 353 20.66 -9.44 -8.85
C LYS A 353 20.43 -10.73 -8.04
N TYR A 354 20.22 -10.61 -6.73
CA TYR A 354 19.86 -11.73 -5.88
C TYR A 354 18.33 -11.80 -5.76
N SER A 355 17.79 -13.01 -5.87
CA SER A 355 16.34 -13.26 -5.78
C SER A 355 15.80 -13.26 -4.35
N LYS A 356 16.64 -12.99 -3.34
CA LYS A 356 16.25 -13.00 -1.93
C LYS A 356 15.68 -11.66 -1.51
N PRO A 357 14.55 -11.63 -0.78
CA PRO A 357 14.00 -10.39 -0.26
C PRO A 357 14.85 -9.88 0.92
N ILE A 358 15.08 -8.57 0.94
CA ILE A 358 15.91 -7.88 1.95
C ILE A 358 15.08 -6.80 2.61
N PHE A 359 15.04 -6.79 3.94
CA PHE A 359 14.29 -5.85 4.75
C PHE A 359 15.27 -5.05 5.58
N PHE A 360 15.42 -3.76 5.27
CA PHE A 360 16.39 -2.93 5.98
C PHE A 360 15.79 -2.29 7.23
N THR A 361 16.60 -2.06 8.25
CA THR A 361 16.23 -1.26 9.42
C THR A 361 17.11 -0.01 9.53
N LEU A 362 16.48 1.14 9.78
CA LEU A 362 17.14 2.42 9.98
C LEU A 362 16.35 3.24 11.01
N LYS A 363 17.00 3.65 12.09
CA LYS A 363 16.44 4.65 13.02
C LYS A 363 16.44 6.01 12.32
N GLU A 364 15.30 6.67 12.22
CA GLU A 364 15.15 7.87 11.37
C GLU A 364 14.36 9.01 12.05
N ASP A 365 14.95 9.61 13.08
CA ASP A 365 14.35 10.78 13.75
C ASP A 365 14.97 12.12 13.32
N ILE A 366 15.93 12.11 12.39
CA ILE A 366 16.57 13.32 11.84
C ILE A 366 16.54 13.33 10.31
N GLU A 367 16.57 14.53 9.73
CA GLU A 367 16.29 14.75 8.31
C GLU A 367 17.21 13.97 7.36
N ILE A 368 18.51 13.97 7.63
CA ILE A 368 19.49 13.26 6.80
C ILE A 368 19.21 11.74 6.73
N LEU A 369 18.71 11.14 7.82
CA LEU A 369 18.38 9.72 7.84
C LEU A 369 17.08 9.42 7.07
N ARG A 370 16.13 10.37 7.04
CA ARG A 370 14.93 10.26 6.21
C ARG A 370 15.26 10.32 4.73
N GLU A 371 16.16 11.21 4.32
CA GLU A 371 16.64 11.28 2.93
C GLU A 371 17.31 9.96 2.51
N ILE A 372 18.15 9.40 3.39
CA ILE A 372 18.78 8.10 3.16
C ILE A 372 17.73 7.00 3.05
N ARG A 373 16.73 6.96 3.94
CA ARG A 373 15.61 6.01 3.86
C ARG A 373 14.96 6.08 2.48
N LEU A 374 14.59 7.27 2.03
CA LEU A 374 13.94 7.47 0.73
C LEU A 374 14.80 7.05 -0.46
N LYS A 375 16.14 7.18 -0.37
CA LYS A 375 17.06 6.66 -1.39
C LYS A 375 17.05 5.14 -1.44
N ILE A 376 17.06 4.47 -0.29
CA ILE A 376 17.05 3.00 -0.18
C ILE A 376 15.70 2.43 -0.61
N GLU A 377 14.59 3.10 -0.27
CA GLU A 377 13.22 2.73 -0.63
C GLU A 377 12.90 2.83 -2.12
N LYS A 378 13.83 3.33 -2.94
CA LYS A 378 13.79 3.12 -4.39
C LYS A 378 13.97 1.65 -4.77
N PHE A 379 14.63 0.86 -3.92
CA PHE A 379 15.00 -0.52 -4.18
C PHE A 379 14.45 -1.50 -3.14
N PHE A 380 14.59 -1.20 -1.85
CA PHE A 380 14.28 -2.14 -0.77
C PHE A 380 13.48 -1.46 0.35
N PRO A 381 12.56 -2.18 1.01
CA PRO A 381 11.78 -1.60 2.08
C PRO A 381 12.66 -1.35 3.32
N VAL A 382 12.46 -0.19 3.95
CA VAL A 382 13.15 0.21 5.17
C VAL A 382 12.15 0.37 6.32
N TYR A 383 12.54 -0.03 7.52
CA TYR A 383 11.70 0.01 8.72
C TYR A 383 12.46 0.65 9.88
N THR A 384 11.74 1.26 10.82
CA THR A 384 12.38 1.91 11.97
C THR A 384 12.81 0.93 13.06
N THR A 385 12.30 -0.30 13.05
CA THR A 385 12.65 -1.32 14.04
C THR A 385 12.74 -2.73 13.43
N PRO A 386 13.54 -3.63 14.02
CA PRO A 386 13.59 -5.04 13.62
C PRO A 386 12.22 -5.73 13.65
N GLU A 387 11.40 -5.50 14.68
CA GLU A 387 10.08 -6.12 14.83
C GLU A 387 9.17 -5.77 13.65
N ARG A 388 9.21 -4.51 13.20
CA ARG A 388 8.46 -4.07 12.02
C ARG A 388 8.94 -4.75 10.75
N ALA A 389 10.25 -4.83 10.55
CA ALA A 389 10.85 -5.50 9.40
C ALA A 389 10.48 -7.00 9.36
N VAL A 390 10.63 -7.70 10.49
CA VAL A 390 10.31 -9.11 10.62
C VAL A 390 8.81 -9.38 10.46
N ARG A 391 7.94 -8.55 11.04
CA ARG A 391 6.48 -8.62 10.85
C ARG A 391 6.11 -8.44 9.38
N ALA A 392 6.73 -7.50 8.68
CA ALA A 392 6.49 -7.27 7.26
C ALA A 392 6.95 -8.45 6.40
N LEU A 393 8.09 -9.07 6.75
CA LEU A 393 8.57 -10.32 6.15
C LEU A 393 7.56 -11.47 6.36
N LYS A 394 7.10 -11.66 7.60
CA LYS A 394 6.06 -12.66 7.92
C LYS A 394 4.78 -12.46 7.12
N ASN A 395 4.39 -11.21 6.95
CA ASN A 395 3.22 -10.83 6.16
C ASN A 395 3.40 -11.11 4.66
N ALA A 396 4.61 -10.87 4.11
CA ALA A 396 4.92 -11.18 2.72
C ALA A 396 4.88 -12.69 2.43
N LEU A 397 5.28 -13.53 3.39
CA LEU A 397 5.22 -15.00 3.30
C LEU A 397 3.80 -15.56 3.12
N ALA A 398 2.76 -14.81 3.49
CA ALA A 398 1.38 -15.21 3.23
C ALA A 398 1.10 -15.43 1.72
N PHE A 399 1.91 -14.83 0.84
CA PHE A 399 1.70 -14.87 -0.61
C PHE A 399 2.57 -15.90 -1.34
N THR A 400 3.43 -16.66 -0.64
CA THR A 400 4.29 -17.69 -1.24
C THR A 400 3.48 -18.78 -1.94
N LYS A 401 2.33 -19.18 -1.38
CA LYS A 401 1.44 -20.22 -1.97
C LYS A 401 0.59 -19.73 -3.15
N LYS A 402 0.49 -18.41 -3.37
CA LYS A 402 -0.37 -17.80 -4.41
C LYS A 402 0.41 -17.28 -5.62
N SER A 403 1.70 -17.04 -5.48
CA SER A 403 2.47 -16.34 -6.51
C SER A 403 2.95 -17.29 -7.59
N THR A 404 2.23 -17.32 -8.72
CA THR A 404 2.77 -17.78 -10.00
C THR A 404 3.49 -16.66 -10.76
N VAL A 405 3.54 -15.45 -10.20
CA VAL A 405 4.18 -14.28 -10.79
C VAL A 405 5.46 -14.00 -10.02
N VAL A 406 6.56 -14.60 -10.48
CA VAL A 406 7.89 -14.11 -10.14
C VAL A 406 7.97 -12.68 -10.68
N PRO A 407 8.39 -11.68 -9.88
CA PRO A 407 8.75 -10.39 -10.43
C PRO A 407 9.80 -10.59 -11.53
N SER A 408 9.46 -10.32 -12.78
CA SER A 408 10.48 -9.82 -13.71
C SER A 408 10.81 -8.41 -13.20
N ILE A 409 11.95 -8.29 -12.54
CA ILE A 409 12.55 -7.01 -12.15
C ILE A 409 13.15 -6.37 -13.39
#